data_AF-A0A5C7G0W1-F1
#
_entry.id   AF-A0A5C7G0W1-F1
#
_cell.length_a   1.000
_cell.length_b   1.000
_cell.length_c   1.000
_cell.angle_alpha   90.00
_cell.angle_beta   90.00
_cell.angle_gamma   90.00
#
_symmetry.space_group_name_H-M   'P 1'
#
loop_
_entity.id
_entity.type
_entity.pdbx_description
1 polymer ?
#
loop_
_entity_poly.entity_id
_entity_poly.type
_entity_poly.pdbx_seq_one_letter_code
_entity_poly.pdbx_strand_id
1 'polypeptide(L)'
;MQVPKKCEFCDKRGLPLLLVRDAVAPSGSGVPAAKGPSIALPSTTAYYTKRLLRSGYVNVYDEARRRWDCYFVTPEALFYKLSLTSILSPLLTPTGPFYCTIDGHREAAGCITISDPRNATSVWIGFSDTLWTEKVRKANEDREVRRRHMVEVDVRSVMAGKSGPHDPIRKVDAVVAEYSLPSPRIKPLIDASPFRYCACFGGGEKLVKEFEGIQAGRGLIVTVPDPAGIVQELAFLMTHLLESFLVKNPTDQRNLAASAGIDQIKSSIIGRAETEEIEAARMAASKMEAINPLGKR
;
A
#
# COMPACT_ATOMS: atom_id res chain seq x y z
N MET A 1 -42.03 -6.52 -0.35
CA MET A 1 -41.17 -5.33 -0.52
C MET A 1 -40.18 -5.29 0.64
N GLN A 2 -38.94 -5.72 0.42
CA GLN A 2 -37.89 -5.63 1.45
C GLN A 2 -37.29 -4.21 1.40
N VAL A 3 -37.29 -3.54 2.55
CA VAL A 3 -36.59 -2.27 2.75
C VAL A 3 -35.12 -2.48 2.41
N PRO A 4 -34.49 -1.70 1.51
CA PRO A 4 -33.10 -1.91 1.16
C PRO A 4 -32.25 -1.64 2.40
N LYS A 5 -31.63 -2.69 2.96
CA LYS A 5 -30.60 -2.51 3.98
C LYS A 5 -29.50 -1.65 3.36
N LYS A 6 -29.33 -0.41 3.85
CA LYS A 6 -28.20 0.45 3.51
C LYS A 6 -26.91 -0.32 3.83
N CYS A 7 -26.25 -0.83 2.80
CA CYS A 7 -24.97 -1.49 2.94
C CYS A 7 -23.87 -0.42 2.91
N GLU A 8 -23.01 -0.38 3.93
CA GLU A 8 -21.91 0.59 4.02
C GLU A 8 -20.88 0.47 2.88
N PHE A 9 -20.86 -0.69 2.20
CA PHE A 9 -20.07 -0.92 1.00
C PHE A 9 -20.76 -0.47 -0.29
N CYS A 10 -22.10 -0.50 -0.34
CA CYS A 10 -22.85 -0.44 -1.62
C CYS A 10 -23.74 0.81 -1.78
N ASP A 11 -24.09 1.54 -0.71
CA ASP A 11 -24.78 2.84 -0.82
C ASP A 11 -23.79 3.94 -1.25
N LYS A 12 -23.44 3.91 -2.54
CA LYS A 12 -22.49 4.81 -3.19
C LYS A 12 -23.27 5.83 -4.02
N ARG A 13 -23.03 7.12 -3.77
CA ARG A 13 -23.66 8.24 -4.48
C ARG A 13 -22.71 9.41 -4.62
N GLY A 14 -22.96 10.30 -5.57
CA GLY A 14 -22.08 11.44 -5.84
C GLY A 14 -20.88 11.02 -6.69
N LEU A 15 -19.71 11.64 -6.49
CA LEU A 15 -18.58 11.46 -7.39
C LEU A 15 -17.77 10.20 -7.02
N PRO A 16 -17.72 9.15 -7.87
CA PRO A 16 -16.98 7.93 -7.58
C PRO A 16 -15.50 8.06 -7.97
N LEU A 17 -14.63 7.60 -7.06
CA LEU A 17 -13.18 7.62 -7.20
C LEU A 17 -12.62 6.22 -7.02
N LEU A 18 -11.92 5.71 -8.03
CA LEU A 18 -11.03 4.57 -7.92
C LEU A 18 -9.69 5.08 -7.40
N LEU A 19 -9.30 4.64 -6.20
CA LEU A 19 -8.01 5.02 -5.64
C LEU A 19 -6.94 4.01 -6.05
N VAL A 20 -5.84 4.52 -6.57
CA VAL A 20 -4.66 3.75 -6.97
C VAL A 20 -3.43 4.33 -6.30
N ARG A 21 -2.34 3.58 -6.30
CA ARG A 21 -1.01 4.04 -5.87
C ARG A 21 -0.01 3.87 -6.99
N ASP A 22 1.05 4.65 -6.94
CA ASP A 22 2.24 4.35 -7.74
C ASP A 22 2.90 3.07 -7.20
N ALA A 23 3.42 2.28 -8.12
CA ALA A 23 4.04 1.00 -7.87
C ALA A 23 5.23 0.78 -8.81
N VAL A 24 6.07 -0.19 -8.49
CA VAL A 24 7.23 -0.56 -9.32
C VAL A 24 6.95 -1.87 -10.05
N ALA A 25 7.24 -1.90 -11.35
CA ALA A 25 7.15 -3.09 -12.18
C ALA A 25 8.52 -3.43 -12.77
N PRO A 26 8.90 -4.72 -12.85
CA PRO A 26 10.11 -5.12 -13.55
C PRO A 26 9.98 -4.84 -15.05
N SER A 27 11.09 -4.51 -15.70
CA SER A 27 11.13 -4.32 -17.15
C SER A 27 10.63 -5.56 -17.88
N GLY A 28 9.85 -5.37 -18.95
CA GLY A 28 9.26 -6.46 -19.72
C GLY A 28 8.02 -7.13 -19.09
N SER A 29 7.54 -6.67 -17.92
CA SER A 29 6.28 -7.16 -17.32
C SER A 29 5.02 -6.86 -18.14
N GLY A 30 5.08 -5.91 -19.07
CA GLY A 30 4.00 -5.59 -20.00
C GLY A 30 2.80 -4.83 -19.40
N VAL A 31 2.85 -4.46 -18.12
CA VAL A 31 1.80 -3.65 -17.48
C VAL A 31 1.92 -2.17 -17.88
N PRO A 32 0.86 -1.35 -17.74
CA PRO A 32 0.90 0.05 -18.12
C PRO A 32 1.99 0.83 -17.40
N ALA A 33 2.79 1.58 -18.15
CA ALA A 33 3.77 2.49 -17.59
C ALA A 33 3.10 3.78 -17.11
N ALA A 34 3.57 4.31 -15.99
CA ALA A 34 3.09 5.54 -15.40
C ALA A 34 4.26 6.48 -15.06
N LYS A 35 3.95 7.77 -14.92
CA LYS A 35 4.85 8.70 -14.24
C LYS A 35 4.77 8.41 -12.75
N GLY A 36 5.91 8.08 -12.14
CA GLY A 36 6.01 7.85 -10.70
C GLY A 36 6.71 8.99 -9.96
N PRO A 37 7.15 8.73 -8.71
CA PRO A 37 7.94 9.66 -7.92
C PRO A 37 9.25 10.08 -8.60
N SER A 38 9.90 11.09 -8.03
CA SER A 38 11.18 11.63 -8.51
C SER A 38 12.40 10.70 -8.31
N ILE A 39 12.20 9.46 -7.88
CA ILE A 39 13.26 8.48 -7.70
C ILE A 39 13.55 7.85 -9.07
N ALA A 40 14.79 7.97 -9.55
CA ALA A 40 15.17 7.41 -10.84
C ALA A 40 15.25 5.88 -10.77
N LEU A 41 14.60 5.20 -11.71
CA LEU A 41 14.71 3.75 -11.89
C LEU A 41 15.56 3.43 -13.13
N PRO A 42 16.47 2.45 -13.08
CA PRO A 42 17.17 1.98 -14.27
C PRO A 42 16.15 1.39 -15.26
N SER A 43 16.01 2.00 -16.43
CA SER A 43 14.96 1.67 -17.42
C SER A 43 15.07 0.25 -17.98
N THR A 44 16.27 -0.33 -17.97
CA THR A 44 16.50 -1.74 -18.34
C THR A 44 15.96 -2.72 -17.31
N THR A 45 15.73 -2.27 -16.07
CA THR A 45 15.44 -3.13 -14.92
C THR A 45 14.02 -2.94 -14.43
N ALA A 46 13.52 -1.70 -14.36
CA ALA A 46 12.22 -1.39 -13.78
C ALA A 46 11.62 -0.09 -14.33
N TYR A 47 10.30 0.05 -14.17
CA TYR A 47 9.57 1.27 -14.45
C TYR A 47 8.39 1.41 -13.46
N TYR A 48 7.83 2.63 -13.37
CA TYR A 48 6.66 2.87 -12.54
C TYR A 48 5.37 2.44 -13.26
N THR A 49 4.44 1.89 -12.49
CA THR A 49 3.07 1.53 -12.91
C THR A 49 2.08 2.02 -11.86
N LYS A 50 0.77 1.87 -12.10
CA LYS A 50 -0.26 2.13 -11.09
C LYS A 50 -0.94 0.85 -10.70
N ARG A 51 -1.09 0.66 -9.39
CA ARG A 51 -1.76 -0.48 -8.80
C ARG A 51 -2.91 -0.06 -7.90
N LEU A 52 -3.87 -0.95 -7.70
CA LEU A 52 -4.88 -0.78 -6.65
C LEU A 52 -4.20 -0.57 -5.28
N LEU A 53 -4.89 0.15 -4.38
CA LEU A 53 -4.38 0.35 -3.03
C LEU A 53 -4.21 -0.99 -2.32
N ARG A 54 -3.07 -1.13 -1.64
CA ARG A 54 -2.81 -2.24 -0.72
C ARG A 54 -3.64 -2.05 0.57
N SER A 55 -3.70 -3.09 1.39
CA SER A 55 -4.40 -3.00 2.67
C SER A 55 -3.81 -1.91 3.56
N GLY A 56 -4.69 -1.16 4.24
CA GLY A 56 -4.33 -0.01 5.06
C GLY A 56 -5.53 0.90 5.31
N TYR A 57 -5.28 2.17 5.56
CA TYR A 57 -6.29 3.17 5.91
C TYR A 57 -6.26 4.35 4.95
N VAL A 58 -7.42 4.75 4.46
CA VAL A 58 -7.61 5.96 3.68
C VAL A 58 -8.31 7.01 4.53
N ASN A 59 -7.71 8.20 4.61
CA ASN A 59 -8.26 9.36 5.30
C ASN A 59 -8.70 10.37 4.24
N VAL A 60 -9.95 10.79 4.32
CA VAL A 60 -10.58 11.72 3.39
C VAL A 60 -10.99 12.98 4.15
N TYR A 61 -10.47 14.13 3.74
CA TYR A 61 -10.82 15.43 4.32
C TYR A 61 -11.60 16.28 3.33
N ASP A 62 -12.84 16.59 3.67
CA ASP A 62 -13.70 17.52 2.95
C ASP A 62 -13.44 18.94 3.46
N GLU A 63 -12.76 19.77 2.67
CA GLU A 63 -12.33 21.11 3.08
C GLU A 63 -13.51 22.06 3.24
N ALA A 64 -14.57 21.93 2.42
CA ALA A 64 -15.76 22.77 2.52
C ALA A 64 -16.52 22.53 3.83
N ARG A 65 -16.59 21.28 4.28
CA ARG A 65 -17.32 20.87 5.49
C ARG A 65 -16.45 20.72 6.72
N ARG A 66 -15.12 20.85 6.57
CA ARG A 66 -14.10 20.54 7.58
C ARG A 66 -14.34 19.17 8.24
N ARG A 67 -14.66 18.17 7.41
CA ARG A 67 -15.08 16.83 7.88
C ARG A 67 -14.06 15.77 7.48
N TRP A 68 -13.79 14.86 8.40
CA TRP A 68 -13.02 13.65 8.14
C TRP A 68 -13.93 12.45 7.92
N ASP A 69 -13.62 11.68 6.89
CA ASP A 69 -14.10 10.32 6.68
C ASP A 69 -12.88 9.38 6.66
N CYS A 70 -13.02 8.16 7.18
CA CYS A 70 -11.95 7.18 7.19
C CYS A 70 -12.45 5.85 6.60
N TYR A 71 -11.59 5.18 5.86
CA TYR A 71 -11.85 3.88 5.26
C TYR A 71 -10.73 2.91 5.62
N PHE A 72 -11.08 1.66 5.88
CA PHE A 72 -10.15 0.55 5.84
C PHE A 72 -10.18 -0.06 4.44
N VAL A 73 -8.99 -0.31 3.87
CA VAL A 73 -8.80 -0.99 2.60
C VAL A 73 -8.46 -2.45 2.88
N THR A 74 -9.26 -3.38 2.40
CA THR A 74 -9.01 -4.82 2.57
C THR A 74 -7.85 -5.28 1.68
N PRO A 75 -7.28 -6.47 1.92
CA PRO A 75 -6.29 -7.06 1.02
C PRO A 75 -6.77 -7.24 -0.43
N GLU A 76 -8.08 -7.29 -0.65
CA GLU A 76 -8.74 -7.36 -1.97
C GLU A 76 -9.03 -5.98 -2.59
N ALA A 77 -8.46 -4.91 -2.03
CA ALA A 77 -8.65 -3.52 -2.46
C ALA A 77 -10.11 -3.02 -2.39
N LEU A 78 -10.86 -3.48 -1.38
CA LEU A 78 -12.23 -3.04 -1.12
C LEU A 78 -12.26 -2.03 0.04
N PHE A 79 -13.15 -1.04 -0.05
CA PHE A 79 -13.22 0.08 0.88
C PHE A 79 -14.38 -0.09 1.88
N TYR A 80 -14.02 -0.27 3.14
CA TYR A 80 -14.95 -0.27 4.26
C TYR A 80 -14.90 1.07 4.99
N LYS A 81 -16.03 1.80 5.02
CA LYS A 81 -16.09 3.07 5.73
C LYS A 81 -16.11 2.82 7.24
N LEU A 82 -15.17 3.42 7.96
CA LEU A 82 -15.10 3.28 9.41
C LEU A 82 -16.09 4.22 10.09
N SER A 83 -16.94 3.66 10.94
CA SER A 83 -17.74 4.43 11.90
C SER A 83 -16.90 4.86 13.10
N LEU A 84 -17.38 5.84 13.89
CA LEU A 84 -16.72 6.23 15.15
C LEU A 84 -16.52 5.03 16.09
N THR A 85 -17.49 4.11 16.13
CA THR A 85 -17.41 2.87 16.92
C THR A 85 -16.29 1.95 16.41
N SER A 86 -16.11 1.84 15.10
CA SER A 86 -15.04 1.05 14.48
C SER A 86 -13.65 1.63 14.73
N ILE A 87 -13.54 2.96 14.83
CA ILE A 87 -12.29 3.66 15.17
C ILE A 87 -11.89 3.39 16.63
N LEU A 88 -12.87 3.31 17.53
CA LEU A 88 -12.64 3.09 18.97
C LEU A 88 -12.44 1.61 19.34
N SER A 89 -12.80 0.68 18.45
CA SER A 89 -12.59 -0.76 18.64
C SER A 89 -12.08 -1.41 17.34
N PRO A 90 -10.75 -1.57 17.18
CA PRO A 90 -10.14 -2.19 16.00
C PRO A 90 -10.65 -3.62 15.70
N LEU A 91 -11.20 -4.30 16.71
CA LEU A 91 -11.86 -5.61 16.59
C LEU A 91 -13.08 -5.59 15.64
N LEU A 92 -13.56 -4.41 15.26
CA LEU A 92 -14.68 -4.22 14.33
C LEU A 92 -14.21 -3.90 12.89
N THR A 93 -12.90 -3.94 12.63
CA THR A 93 -12.42 -3.99 11.25
C THR A 93 -12.73 -5.37 10.64
N PRO A 94 -13.30 -5.43 9.42
CA PRO A 94 -13.67 -6.70 8.83
C PRO A 94 -12.42 -7.56 8.59
N THR A 95 -12.35 -8.70 9.28
CA THR A 95 -11.29 -9.71 9.12
C THR A 95 -11.67 -10.83 8.15
N GLY A 96 -12.95 -10.93 7.80
CA GLY A 96 -13.48 -11.91 6.84
C GLY A 96 -13.48 -11.39 5.39
N PRO A 97 -13.55 -12.31 4.40
CA PRO A 97 -13.66 -11.92 3.00
C PRO A 97 -14.97 -11.16 2.75
N PHE A 98 -14.94 -10.22 1.79
CA PHE A 98 -16.17 -9.56 1.35
C PHE A 98 -17.14 -10.57 0.77
N TYR A 99 -18.35 -10.62 1.34
CA TYR A 99 -19.43 -11.49 0.87
C TYR A 99 -20.65 -10.65 0.52
N CYS A 100 -20.88 -10.45 -0.77
CA CYS A 100 -22.12 -9.91 -1.30
C CYS A 100 -22.46 -10.68 -2.59
N THR A 101 -23.70 -11.15 -2.70
CA THR A 101 -24.17 -11.94 -3.85
C THR A 101 -24.81 -11.09 -4.94
N ILE A 102 -24.90 -9.77 -4.75
CA ILE A 102 -25.49 -8.83 -5.71
C ILE A 102 -24.41 -8.44 -6.72
N ASP A 103 -24.71 -8.57 -8.01
CA ASP A 103 -23.80 -8.18 -9.11
C ASP A 103 -23.51 -6.67 -9.06
N GLY A 104 -22.28 -6.27 -9.38
CA GLY A 104 -21.82 -4.86 -9.34
C GLY A 104 -21.46 -4.34 -7.94
N HIS A 105 -21.94 -4.96 -6.85
CA HIS A 105 -21.65 -4.50 -5.50
C HIS A 105 -20.17 -4.62 -5.11
N ARG A 106 -19.44 -5.57 -5.70
CA ARG A 106 -18.00 -5.71 -5.47
C ARG A 106 -17.23 -4.56 -6.11
N GLU A 107 -17.59 -4.19 -7.33
CA GLU A 107 -17.03 -3.07 -8.07
C GLU A 107 -17.34 -1.74 -7.35
N ALA A 108 -18.56 -1.56 -6.86
CA ALA A 108 -18.94 -0.43 -6.01
C ALA A 108 -18.15 -0.40 -4.69
N ALA A 109 -17.88 -1.56 -4.08
CA ALA A 109 -17.05 -1.68 -2.89
C ALA A 109 -15.56 -1.36 -3.17
N GLY A 110 -15.10 -1.51 -4.41
CA GLY A 110 -13.74 -1.17 -4.87
C GLY A 110 -13.48 0.33 -5.06
N CYS A 111 -14.44 1.20 -4.73
CA CYS A 111 -14.30 2.65 -4.85
C CYS A 111 -14.77 3.41 -3.61
N ILE A 112 -14.37 4.67 -3.51
CA ILE A 112 -14.97 5.63 -2.57
C ILE A 112 -15.83 6.63 -3.34
N THR A 113 -16.75 7.29 -2.63
CA THR A 113 -17.58 8.34 -3.23
C THR A 113 -17.56 9.61 -2.41
N ILE A 114 -17.48 10.75 -3.08
CA ILE A 114 -17.77 12.06 -2.48
C ILE A 114 -19.28 12.28 -2.58
N SER A 115 -19.99 12.06 -1.47
CA SER A 115 -21.46 11.95 -1.47
C SER A 115 -22.24 13.19 -1.91
N ASP A 116 -21.68 14.38 -1.72
CA ASP A 116 -22.30 15.64 -2.14
C ASP A 116 -21.26 16.52 -2.85
N PRO A 117 -20.99 16.21 -4.14
CA PRO A 117 -19.98 16.88 -4.93
C PRO A 117 -20.39 18.30 -5.35
N ARG A 118 -21.68 18.66 -5.26
CA ARG A 118 -22.16 20.01 -5.64
C ARG A 118 -21.69 21.08 -4.66
N ASN A 119 -21.64 20.73 -3.37
CA ASN A 119 -21.22 21.63 -2.30
C ASN A 119 -19.79 21.34 -1.80
N ALA A 120 -19.07 20.39 -2.42
CA ALA A 120 -17.66 20.14 -2.12
C ALA A 120 -16.75 21.10 -2.91
N THR A 121 -15.64 21.52 -2.27
CA THR A 121 -14.58 22.29 -2.93
C THR A 121 -13.40 21.38 -3.23
N SER A 122 -12.39 21.36 -2.37
CA SER A 122 -11.26 20.43 -2.42
C SER A 122 -11.51 19.29 -1.45
N VAL A 123 -11.33 18.06 -1.93
CA VAL A 123 -11.30 16.86 -1.10
C VAL A 123 -9.89 16.30 -1.11
N TRP A 124 -9.32 16.12 0.06
CA TRP A 124 -7.96 15.62 0.23
C TRP A 124 -8.01 14.15 0.60
N ILE A 125 -7.15 13.34 -0.02
CA ILE A 125 -7.10 11.89 0.19
C ILE A 125 -5.68 11.49 0.57
N GLY A 126 -5.53 10.84 1.71
CA GLY A 126 -4.25 10.32 2.20
C GLY A 126 -4.36 8.84 2.51
N PHE A 127 -3.31 8.09 2.21
CA PHE A 127 -3.19 6.67 2.55
C PHE A 127 -2.16 6.47 3.67
N SER A 128 -2.37 5.45 4.50
CA SER A 128 -1.49 5.12 5.62
C SER A 128 -1.60 3.64 5.98
N ASP A 129 -0.48 3.04 6.40
CA ASP A 129 -0.43 1.70 6.99
C ASP A 129 -1.26 1.57 8.26
N THR A 130 -1.34 2.67 9.02
CA THR A 130 -1.97 2.73 10.32
C THR A 130 -3.07 3.77 10.35
N LEU A 131 -4.04 3.54 11.23
CA LEU A 131 -5.12 4.49 11.45
C LEU A 131 -4.55 5.81 11.99
N TRP A 132 -4.88 6.93 11.35
CA TRP A 132 -4.44 8.23 11.82
C TRP A 132 -5.07 8.56 13.17
N THR A 133 -4.23 8.94 14.11
CA THR A 133 -4.68 9.46 15.40
C THR A 133 -5.36 10.81 15.23
N GLU A 134 -6.15 11.21 16.22
CA GLU A 134 -6.77 12.54 16.24
C GLU A 134 -5.73 13.67 16.10
N LYS A 135 -4.56 13.52 16.73
CA LYS A 135 -3.46 14.49 16.62
C LYS A 135 -2.97 14.62 15.17
N VAL A 136 -2.82 13.50 14.45
CA VAL A 136 -2.39 13.52 13.04
C VAL A 136 -3.45 14.14 12.15
N ARG A 137 -4.73 13.80 12.35
CA ARG A 137 -5.86 14.43 11.62
C ARG A 137 -5.92 15.93 11.85
N LYS A 138 -5.80 16.36 13.11
CA LYS A 138 -5.81 17.78 13.48
C LYS A 138 -4.62 18.54 12.88
N ALA A 139 -3.42 17.95 12.87
CA ALA A 139 -2.27 18.54 12.21
C ALA A 139 -2.49 18.71 10.69
N ASN A 140 -3.17 17.73 10.08
CA ASN A 140 -3.61 17.79 8.68
C ASN A 140 -4.88 18.63 8.48
N GLU A 141 -5.34 19.44 9.45
CA GLU A 141 -6.27 20.53 9.12
C GLU A 141 -5.55 21.75 8.53
N ASP A 142 -4.24 21.87 8.79
CA ASP A 142 -3.36 22.81 8.10
C ASP A 142 -3.14 22.35 6.65
N ARG A 143 -3.42 23.25 5.70
CA ARG A 143 -3.32 22.98 4.27
C ARG A 143 -1.89 22.66 3.82
N GLU A 144 -0.88 23.33 4.37
CA GLU A 144 0.52 23.08 4.00
C GLU A 144 1.02 21.75 4.54
N VAL A 145 0.51 21.32 5.70
CA VAL A 145 0.77 19.98 6.22
C VAL A 145 0.08 18.91 5.35
N ARG A 146 -1.19 19.11 4.95
CA ARG A 146 -1.90 18.16 4.07
C ARG A 146 -1.21 17.96 2.74
N ARG A 147 -0.76 19.03 2.10
CA ARG A 147 -0.13 18.98 0.77
C ARG A 147 1.08 18.06 0.71
N ARG A 148 1.73 17.80 1.85
CA ARG A 148 2.87 16.88 1.93
C ARG A 148 2.47 15.40 2.01
N HIS A 149 1.25 15.09 2.45
CA HIS A 149 0.84 13.72 2.79
C HIS A 149 -0.44 13.25 2.07
N MET A 150 -1.16 14.16 1.40
CA MET A 150 -2.45 13.89 0.77
C MET A 150 -2.47 14.44 -0.66
N VAL A 151 -3.23 13.78 -1.53
CA VAL A 151 -3.55 14.29 -2.87
C VAL A 151 -4.82 15.14 -2.82
N GLU A 152 -4.81 16.28 -3.51
CA GLU A 152 -5.97 17.16 -3.67
C GLU A 152 -6.81 16.72 -4.87
N VAL A 153 -8.12 16.54 -4.64
CA VAL A 153 -9.12 16.44 -5.68
C VAL A 153 -9.94 17.72 -5.66
N ASP A 154 -9.70 18.62 -6.62
CA ASP A 154 -10.54 19.80 -6.83
C ASP A 154 -11.88 19.36 -7.44
N VAL A 155 -12.85 19.09 -6.57
CA VAL A 155 -14.18 18.60 -6.94
C VAL A 155 -14.90 19.63 -7.79
N ARG A 156 -14.73 20.93 -7.52
CA ARG A 156 -15.38 22.00 -8.29
C ARG A 156 -14.88 21.99 -9.73
N SER A 157 -13.58 21.88 -9.95
CA SER A 157 -13.00 21.80 -11.29
C SER A 157 -13.39 20.50 -12.01
N VAL A 158 -13.39 19.37 -11.31
CA VAL A 158 -13.87 18.08 -11.85
C VAL A 158 -15.33 18.18 -12.29
N MET A 159 -16.20 18.74 -11.46
CA MET A 159 -17.63 18.92 -11.77
C MET A 159 -17.85 19.90 -12.92
N ALA A 160 -16.96 20.88 -13.10
CA ALA A 160 -16.94 21.77 -14.26
C ALA A 160 -16.37 21.11 -15.54
N GLY A 161 -15.89 19.87 -15.48
CA GLY A 161 -15.35 19.14 -16.64
C GLY A 161 -13.91 19.50 -16.98
N LYS A 162 -13.18 20.11 -16.05
CA LYS A 162 -11.76 20.43 -16.22
C LYS A 162 -10.91 19.19 -15.96
N SER A 163 -9.87 19.01 -16.77
CA SER A 163 -8.84 18.00 -16.52
C SER A 163 -7.97 18.39 -15.32
N GLY A 164 -7.45 17.40 -14.61
CA GLY A 164 -6.54 17.56 -13.48
C GLY A 164 -5.59 16.36 -13.37
N PRO A 165 -4.88 16.18 -12.25
CA PRO A 165 -3.97 15.06 -12.01
C PRO A 165 -4.74 13.76 -11.69
N HIS A 166 -5.68 13.38 -12.55
CA HIS A 166 -6.52 12.19 -12.46
C HIS A 166 -6.83 11.67 -13.86
N ASP A 167 -7.07 10.37 -13.98
CA ASP A 167 -7.49 9.74 -15.23
C ASP A 167 -9.00 9.45 -15.20
N PRO A 168 -9.70 9.48 -16.34
CA PRO A 168 -11.10 9.03 -16.40
C PRO A 168 -11.19 7.51 -16.17
N ILE A 169 -12.21 7.06 -15.44
CA ILE A 169 -12.40 5.63 -15.11
C ILE A 169 -12.47 4.72 -16.35
N ARG A 170 -12.92 5.25 -17.48
CA ARG A 170 -12.98 4.53 -18.78
C ARG A 170 -11.62 4.05 -19.28
N LYS A 171 -10.51 4.57 -18.73
CA LYS A 171 -9.15 4.14 -19.05
C LYS A 171 -8.59 3.14 -18.05
N VAL A 172 -9.41 2.54 -17.18
CA VAL A 172 -8.92 1.65 -16.11
C VAL A 172 -8.00 0.54 -16.62
N ASP A 173 -8.34 -0.13 -17.71
CA ASP A 173 -7.52 -1.22 -18.28
C ASP A 173 -6.17 -0.72 -18.84
N ALA A 174 -6.13 0.55 -19.26
CA ALA A 174 -4.93 1.19 -19.82
C ALA A 174 -4.06 1.87 -18.76
N VAL A 175 -4.55 2.02 -17.53
CA VAL A 175 -3.87 2.77 -16.45
C VAL A 175 -3.51 1.88 -15.27
N VAL A 176 -4.36 0.92 -14.91
CA VAL A 176 -4.24 0.14 -13.67
C VAL A 176 -3.78 -1.29 -13.98
N ALA A 177 -2.66 -1.69 -13.40
CA ALA A 177 -2.04 -2.99 -13.66
C ALA A 177 -3.00 -4.16 -13.44
N GLU A 178 -3.80 -4.13 -12.36
CA GLU A 178 -4.78 -5.15 -11.98
C GLU A 178 -5.81 -5.48 -13.08
N TYR A 179 -6.07 -4.52 -13.97
CA TYR A 179 -7.06 -4.62 -15.05
C TYR A 179 -6.42 -4.89 -16.42
N SER A 180 -5.11 -4.70 -16.55
CA SER A 180 -4.42 -4.61 -17.84
C SER A 180 -4.11 -5.94 -18.51
N LEU A 181 -3.77 -6.99 -17.75
CA LEU A 181 -3.26 -8.25 -18.30
C LEU A 181 -3.87 -9.49 -17.62
N PRO A 182 -4.13 -10.57 -18.38
CA PRO A 182 -4.57 -11.84 -17.83
C PRO A 182 -3.42 -12.65 -17.22
N SER A 183 -3.76 -13.65 -16.41
CA SER A 183 -2.85 -14.77 -16.14
C SER A 183 -2.62 -15.58 -17.43
N PRO A 184 -1.39 -16.03 -17.75
CA PRO A 184 -0.16 -15.96 -16.96
C PRO A 184 0.71 -14.72 -17.21
N ARG A 185 0.34 -13.81 -18.10
CA ARG A 185 1.19 -12.67 -18.54
C ARG A 185 1.55 -11.72 -17.40
N ILE A 186 0.70 -11.63 -16.38
CA ILE A 186 0.94 -10.78 -15.21
C ILE A 186 1.97 -11.34 -14.23
N LYS A 187 2.34 -12.62 -14.36
CA LYS A 187 3.22 -13.32 -13.41
C LYS A 187 4.53 -12.57 -13.08
N PRO A 188 5.24 -11.94 -14.02
CA PRO A 188 6.45 -11.18 -13.70
C PRO A 188 6.22 -10.04 -12.70
N LEU A 189 5.06 -9.37 -12.73
CA LEU A 189 4.73 -8.35 -11.72
C LEU A 189 4.45 -8.99 -10.36
N ILE A 190 3.72 -10.11 -10.34
CA ILE A 190 3.34 -10.81 -9.11
C ILE A 190 4.58 -11.34 -8.40
N ASP A 191 5.48 -11.99 -9.13
CA ASP A 191 6.70 -12.60 -8.58
C ASP A 191 7.69 -11.57 -8.06
N ALA A 192 7.60 -10.31 -8.54
CA ALA A 192 8.48 -9.20 -8.17
C ALA A 192 7.81 -8.18 -7.25
N SER A 193 6.70 -8.52 -6.58
CA SER A 193 6.00 -7.62 -5.67
C SER A 193 5.72 -8.27 -4.30
N PRO A 194 5.87 -7.52 -3.18
CA PRO A 194 5.55 -8.01 -1.85
C PRO A 194 4.04 -7.96 -1.56
N PHE A 195 3.25 -7.27 -2.39
CA PHE A 195 1.83 -7.04 -2.13
C PHE A 195 0.94 -7.96 -2.97
N ARG A 196 -0.10 -8.48 -2.31
CA ARG A 196 -1.16 -9.27 -2.95
C ARG A 196 -1.62 -8.59 -4.25
N TYR A 197 -1.66 -9.38 -5.32
CA TYR A 197 -2.20 -8.95 -6.59
C TYR A 197 -3.70 -9.27 -6.67
N CYS A 198 -4.52 -8.25 -6.96
CA CYS A 198 -5.96 -8.41 -7.15
C CYS A 198 -6.24 -8.57 -8.63
N ALA A 199 -6.46 -9.80 -9.10
CA ALA A 199 -6.76 -10.02 -10.51
C ALA A 199 -8.14 -9.44 -10.86
N CYS A 200 -8.16 -8.36 -11.63
CA CYS A 200 -9.36 -7.66 -12.09
C CYS A 200 -9.47 -7.62 -13.63
N PHE A 201 -8.58 -8.32 -14.34
CA PHE A 201 -8.62 -8.42 -15.80
C PHE A 201 -10.00 -8.88 -16.30
N GLY A 202 -10.53 -8.19 -17.31
CA GLY A 202 -11.89 -8.40 -17.83
C GLY A 202 -13.02 -7.83 -16.97
N GLY A 203 -12.70 -7.28 -15.78
CA GLY A 203 -13.65 -6.60 -14.89
C GLY A 203 -13.78 -5.10 -15.13
N GLY A 204 -12.95 -4.51 -16.01
CA GLY A 204 -12.93 -3.06 -16.26
C GLY A 204 -14.27 -2.52 -16.75
N GLU A 205 -14.91 -3.22 -17.69
CA GLU A 205 -16.23 -2.82 -18.22
C GLU A 205 -17.31 -2.82 -17.12
N LYS A 206 -17.29 -3.81 -16.23
CA LYS A 206 -18.23 -3.86 -15.09
C LYS A 206 -17.99 -2.68 -14.15
N LEU A 207 -16.73 -2.41 -13.80
CA LEU A 207 -16.37 -1.27 -12.96
C LEU A 207 -16.83 0.05 -13.57
N VAL A 208 -16.56 0.25 -14.87
CA VAL A 208 -16.99 1.45 -15.60
C VAL A 208 -18.51 1.57 -15.58
N LYS A 209 -19.24 0.49 -15.84
CA LYS A 209 -20.71 0.48 -15.79
C LYS A 209 -21.24 0.90 -14.41
N GLU A 210 -20.66 0.39 -13.33
CA GLU A 210 -21.04 0.80 -11.97
C GLU A 210 -20.74 2.28 -11.71
N PHE A 211 -19.59 2.79 -12.13
CA PHE A 211 -19.25 4.20 -11.99
C PHE A 211 -20.19 5.11 -12.78
N GLU A 212 -20.57 4.71 -13.99
CA GLU A 212 -21.54 5.43 -14.83
C GLU A 212 -22.95 5.39 -14.19
N GLY A 213 -23.31 4.29 -13.52
CA GLY A 213 -24.54 4.17 -12.74
C GLY A 213 -24.58 5.08 -11.51
N ILE A 214 -23.45 5.28 -10.84
CA ILE A 214 -23.32 6.19 -9.69
C ILE A 214 -23.37 7.66 -10.15
N GLN A 215 -22.51 8.03 -11.11
CA GLN A 215 -22.48 9.38 -11.68
C GLN A 215 -21.89 9.36 -13.11
N ALA A 216 -22.79 9.40 -14.09
CA ALA A 216 -22.48 9.35 -15.52
C ALA A 216 -21.38 10.33 -15.94
N GLY A 217 -20.35 9.79 -16.60
CA GLY A 217 -19.24 10.52 -17.23
C GLY A 217 -18.26 11.20 -16.28
N ARG A 218 -18.35 10.97 -14.96
CA ARG A 218 -17.56 11.70 -13.95
C ARG A 218 -16.63 10.81 -13.12
N GLY A 219 -16.65 9.50 -13.34
CA GLY A 219 -15.79 8.57 -12.63
C GLY A 219 -14.30 8.85 -12.83
N LEU A 220 -13.53 8.87 -11.73
CA LEU A 220 -12.11 9.20 -11.74
C LEU A 220 -11.23 8.08 -11.19
N ILE A 221 -10.00 8.03 -11.68
CA ILE A 221 -8.87 7.28 -11.13
C ILE A 221 -7.94 8.30 -10.47
N VAL A 222 -7.74 8.18 -9.17
CA VAL A 222 -6.94 9.12 -8.36
C VAL A 222 -5.74 8.38 -7.78
N THR A 223 -4.53 8.88 -8.07
CA THR A 223 -3.30 8.34 -7.48
C THR A 223 -3.05 8.95 -6.11
N VAL A 224 -3.03 8.10 -5.09
CA VAL A 224 -2.75 8.48 -3.70
C VAL A 224 -1.28 8.18 -3.38
N PRO A 225 -0.55 9.09 -2.71
CA PRO A 225 0.82 8.83 -2.28
C PRO A 225 0.93 7.63 -1.33
N ASP A 226 1.84 6.71 -1.64
CA ASP A 226 2.22 5.56 -0.78
C ASP A 226 3.74 5.35 -0.81
N PRO A 227 4.53 6.26 -0.21
CA PRO A 227 5.99 6.17 -0.23
C PRO A 227 6.49 4.90 0.45
N ALA A 228 5.83 4.44 1.52
CA ALA A 228 6.18 3.20 2.21
C ALA A 228 5.99 1.97 1.31
N GLY A 229 4.90 1.92 0.53
CA GLY A 229 4.66 0.86 -0.44
C GLY A 229 5.70 0.83 -1.56
N ILE A 230 6.11 1.98 -2.07
CA ILE A 230 7.15 2.07 -3.11
C ILE A 230 8.49 1.56 -2.58
N VAL A 231 8.88 1.94 -1.36
CA VAL A 231 10.13 1.46 -0.75
C VAL A 231 10.10 -0.06 -0.55
N GLN A 232 8.97 -0.61 -0.10
CA GLN A 232 8.79 -2.06 0.05
C GLN A 232 8.87 -2.79 -1.30
N GLU A 233 8.25 -2.25 -2.36
CA GLU A 233 8.33 -2.82 -3.71
C GLU A 233 9.75 -2.75 -4.28
N LEU A 234 10.48 -1.66 -4.05
CA LEU A 234 11.88 -1.56 -4.47
C LEU A 234 12.76 -2.58 -3.75
N ALA A 235 12.64 -2.69 -2.41
CA ALA A 235 13.40 -3.66 -1.63
C ALA A 235 13.11 -5.10 -2.08
N PHE A 236 11.83 -5.42 -2.30
CA PHE A 236 11.43 -6.74 -2.77
C PHE A 236 11.94 -7.03 -4.18
N LEU A 237 11.86 -6.05 -5.10
CA LEU A 237 12.38 -6.19 -6.45
C LEU A 237 13.90 -6.42 -6.45
N MET A 238 14.65 -5.71 -5.59
CA MET A 238 16.10 -5.92 -5.45
C MET A 238 16.43 -7.36 -5.05
N THR A 239 15.71 -7.91 -4.06
CA THR A 239 15.86 -9.32 -3.64
C THR A 239 15.49 -10.27 -4.77
N HIS A 240 14.35 -10.05 -5.43
CA HIS A 240 13.88 -10.88 -6.54
C HIS A 240 14.90 -10.92 -7.71
N LEU A 241 15.51 -9.78 -8.03
CA LEU A 241 16.53 -9.68 -9.06
C LEU A 241 17.83 -10.38 -8.65
N LEU A 242 18.23 -10.29 -7.38
CA LEU A 242 19.38 -11.02 -6.85
C LEU A 242 19.15 -12.53 -6.95
N GLU A 243 17.99 -13.02 -6.49
CA GLU A 243 17.62 -14.44 -6.61
C GLU A 243 17.63 -14.90 -8.07
N SER A 244 17.00 -14.12 -8.95
CA SER A 244 16.98 -14.39 -10.39
C SER A 244 18.38 -14.40 -11.02
N PHE A 245 19.29 -13.56 -10.53
CA PHE A 245 20.70 -13.54 -10.96
C PHE A 245 21.43 -14.79 -10.49
N LEU A 246 21.28 -15.19 -9.23
CA LEU A 246 21.95 -16.38 -8.68
C LEU A 246 21.48 -17.67 -9.34
N VAL A 247 20.18 -17.79 -9.63
CA VAL A 247 19.64 -18.95 -10.36
C VAL A 247 20.24 -19.07 -11.76
N LYS A 248 20.53 -17.94 -12.42
CA LYS A 248 21.17 -17.91 -13.73
C LYS A 248 22.69 -18.14 -13.68
N ASN A 249 23.33 -17.95 -12.52
CA ASN A 249 24.78 -18.03 -12.33
C ASN A 249 25.13 -19.01 -11.19
N PRO A 250 25.08 -20.33 -11.44
CA PRO A 250 25.26 -21.34 -10.38
C PRO A 250 26.65 -21.32 -9.74
N THR A 251 27.68 -20.86 -10.46
CA THR A 251 29.03 -20.67 -9.91
C THR A 251 29.05 -19.59 -8.84
N ASP A 252 28.41 -18.44 -9.10
CA ASP A 252 28.33 -17.34 -8.13
C ASP A 252 27.52 -17.74 -6.91
N GLN A 253 26.42 -18.49 -7.10
CA GLN A 253 25.64 -19.06 -6.00
C GLN A 253 26.51 -19.94 -5.08
N ARG A 254 27.35 -20.82 -5.65
CA ARG A 254 28.26 -21.68 -4.88
C ARG A 254 29.32 -20.86 -4.15
N ASN A 255 29.92 -19.87 -4.81
CA ASN A 255 30.93 -19.01 -4.21
C ASN A 255 30.37 -18.19 -3.04
N LEU A 256 29.17 -17.63 -3.20
CA LEU A 256 28.45 -16.94 -2.13
C LEU A 256 28.15 -17.87 -0.95
N ALA A 257 27.67 -19.08 -1.21
CA ALA A 257 27.40 -20.06 -0.16
C ALA A 257 28.68 -20.46 0.60
N ALA A 258 29.79 -20.64 -0.12
CA ALA A 258 31.09 -20.93 0.49
C ALA A 258 31.58 -19.76 1.35
N SER A 259 31.50 -18.53 0.85
CA SER A 259 31.88 -17.32 1.60
C SER A 259 31.03 -17.17 2.88
N ALA A 260 29.72 -17.33 2.78
CA ALA A 260 28.81 -17.27 3.93
C ALA A 260 29.14 -18.35 4.98
N GLY A 261 29.50 -19.56 4.54
CA GLY A 261 29.95 -20.63 5.43
C GLY A 261 31.26 -20.29 6.16
N ILE A 262 32.22 -19.68 5.46
CA ILE A 262 33.48 -19.20 6.06
C ILE A 262 33.19 -18.12 7.11
N ASP A 263 32.32 -17.15 6.81
CA ASP A 263 31.95 -16.09 7.75
C ASP A 263 31.24 -16.63 9.00
N GLN A 264 30.38 -17.64 8.82
CA GLN A 264 29.71 -18.30 9.96
C GLN A 264 30.71 -19.03 10.86
N ILE A 265 31.68 -19.74 10.28
CA ILE A 265 32.77 -20.38 11.03
C ILE A 265 33.58 -19.32 11.78
N LYS A 266 33.96 -18.23 11.11
CA LYS A 266 34.70 -17.12 11.70
C LYS A 266 33.95 -16.49 12.87
N SER A 267 32.68 -16.16 12.68
CA SER A 267 31.83 -15.59 13.74
C SER A 267 31.69 -16.54 14.93
N SER A 268 31.62 -17.85 14.69
CA SER A 268 31.52 -18.86 15.75
C SER A 268 32.82 -19.00 16.54
N ILE A 269 33.97 -18.94 15.87
CA ILE A 269 35.29 -18.98 16.53
C ILE A 269 35.49 -17.71 17.38
N ILE A 270 35.20 -16.53 16.82
CA ILE A 270 35.31 -15.26 17.54
C ILE A 270 34.38 -15.27 18.76
N GLY A 271 33.10 -15.61 18.58
CA GLY A 271 32.15 -15.64 19.70
C GLY A 271 32.53 -16.63 20.80
N ARG A 272 33.13 -17.78 20.46
CA ARG A 272 33.65 -18.73 21.45
C ARG A 272 34.84 -18.14 22.22
N ALA A 273 35.81 -17.55 21.52
CA ALA A 273 36.97 -16.95 22.15
C ALA A 273 36.57 -15.78 23.09
N GLU A 274 35.65 -14.92 22.66
CA GLU A 274 35.09 -13.85 23.51
C GLU A 274 34.41 -14.41 24.76
N THR A 275 33.62 -15.47 24.61
CA THR A 275 32.93 -16.10 25.74
C THR A 275 33.93 -16.72 26.73
N GLU A 276 34.96 -17.41 26.23
CA GLU A 276 36.02 -18.00 27.05
C GLU A 276 36.79 -16.94 27.83
N GLU A 277 37.11 -15.79 27.20
CA GLU A 277 37.80 -14.68 27.87
C GLU A 277 36.93 -14.06 28.96
N ILE A 278 35.63 -13.85 28.69
CA ILE A 278 34.67 -13.35 29.68
C ILE A 278 34.54 -14.32 30.87
N GLU A 279 34.46 -15.62 30.61
CA GLU A 279 34.36 -16.64 31.65
C GLU A 279 35.64 -16.73 32.49
N ALA A 280 36.82 -16.66 31.85
CA ALA A 280 38.10 -16.63 32.54
C ALA A 280 38.24 -15.38 33.44
N ALA A 281 37.84 -14.21 32.94
CA ALA A 281 37.83 -12.97 33.71
C ALA A 281 36.86 -13.04 34.90
N ARG A 282 35.65 -13.60 34.71
CA ARG A 282 34.68 -13.82 35.80
C ARG A 282 35.24 -14.77 36.85
N MET A 283 35.81 -15.90 36.44
CA MET A 283 36.45 -16.86 37.33
C MET A 283 37.60 -16.24 38.13
N ALA A 284 38.43 -15.40 37.50
CA ALA A 284 39.50 -14.67 38.17
C ALA A 284 38.95 -13.64 39.19
N ALA A 285 37.90 -12.89 38.82
CA ALA A 285 37.22 -11.97 39.73
C ALA A 285 36.62 -12.69 40.94
N SER A 286 35.88 -13.79 40.73
CA SER A 286 35.32 -14.59 41.83
C SER A 286 36.39 -15.19 42.73
N LYS A 287 37.55 -15.59 42.19
CA LYS A 287 38.70 -16.03 43.01
C LYS A 287 39.28 -14.89 43.84
N MET A 288 39.40 -13.68 43.28
CA MET A 288 39.88 -12.51 44.02
C MET A 288 38.92 -12.10 45.14
N GLU A 289 37.60 -12.15 44.88
CA GLU A 289 36.56 -11.91 45.89
C GLU A 289 36.61 -12.97 47.01
N ALA A 290 36.87 -14.25 46.68
CA ALA A 290 37.02 -15.31 47.67
C ALA A 290 38.27 -15.15 48.54
N ILE A 291 39.35 -14.55 48.02
CA ILE A 291 40.61 -14.30 48.75
C ILE A 291 40.50 -13.05 49.65
N ASN A 292 39.71 -12.04 49.28
CA ASN A 292 39.45 -10.85 50.10
C ASN A 292 37.94 -10.53 50.22
N PRO A 293 37.17 -11.34 50.97
CA PRO A 293 35.71 -11.26 51.00
C PRO A 293 35.16 -10.00 51.68
N LEU A 294 36.00 -9.18 52.33
CA LEU A 294 35.58 -7.98 53.08
C LEU A 294 36.31 -6.68 52.72
N GLY A 295 37.19 -6.68 51.70
CA GLY A 295 37.74 -5.44 51.13
C GLY A 295 38.33 -4.45 52.15
N LYS A 296 38.98 -4.92 53.21
CA LYS A 296 39.73 -4.05 54.13
C LYS A 296 41.22 -4.18 53.83
N ARG A 297 41.83 -3.03 53.54
CA ARG A 297 43.25 -2.83 53.24
C ARG A 297 44.15 -3.38 54.32
#